data_AF-A0A2J6TGU0-F1
#
_entry.id   AF-A0A2J6TGU0-F1
#
_cell.length_a   1.000
_cell.length_b   1.000
_cell.length_c   1.000
_cell.angle_alpha   90.00
_cell.angle_beta   90.00
_cell.angle_gamma   90.00
#
_symmetry.space_group_name_H-M   'P 1'
#
loop_
_entity.id
_entity.type
_entity.pdbx_description
1 polymer ?
#
loop_
_entity_poly.entity_id
_entity_poly.type
_entity_poly.pdbx_seq_one_letter_code
_entity_poly.pdbx_strand_id
1 'polypeptide(L)'
;MHINFFVGVLITLVCGVSFGLGQVPYDPTPFNIVGTINGMTLNAGGPLAGGSIIVDGQMITVPSNLLATLPSVSVAWGELFKNGVANLPGGISWEANVIGNRVNGQFIAGLVYISQRSTQTVQGFITSIDLLTGHFKINGDATGSGGIDCVINDPVGRYGRPYTANPLWAADTDNPSIHAQNGFPMCIPRDSSDLLCPSKNRPLNSAGAPLSIYTFKDPSTITSSDPDARLMAPLLVGDYVDLSGTLTGSGLLEVYSLNANLQFFTAPGKTPAYLWCEEAIYGLVTNQGGENGETRAVVWTSDPTTPIQWFAVDVDPCTGSVTERNLVLQQPTTVAPTGRAVYRLGTTNASPATRQVGFRLRTGTSLTSNNITAGQYFQPIFEYTFPELTAFGTPVFPNLFDVIPYLSQGSGPYIPGSFEVPPPASEVIVGQLSPWPGASAPATTSCAPRPTSTIAPPSTLTTTTSAPATTTSVVPKDTITIISASQSSTRGVITVTASASSNNPNALLSMAVAGSNPISATAMTKSGSTFSLSISVKSKGTSVTITSQFGGSTTVAIK
;
A
#
# COMPACT_ATOMS: atom_id res chain seq x y z
N MET A 1 -66.44 27.55 74.68
CA MET A 1 -65.34 28.54 74.62
C MET A 1 -64.03 27.75 74.49
N HIS A 2 -63.39 27.86 73.32
CA HIS A 2 -61.98 27.59 72.98
C HIS A 2 -61.35 26.18 73.24
N ILE A 3 -60.98 25.45 72.16
CA ILE A 3 -59.63 25.33 71.49
C ILE A 3 -58.78 24.21 72.16
N ASN A 4 -58.68 23.02 71.55
CA ASN A 4 -57.74 22.51 70.51
C ASN A 4 -56.42 21.91 71.04
N PHE A 5 -56.32 20.58 70.86
CA PHE A 5 -55.23 19.77 70.31
C PHE A 5 -53.80 20.36 70.21
N PHE A 6 -52.80 19.58 70.64
CA PHE A 6 -51.59 19.35 69.85
C PHE A 6 -51.00 17.94 70.06
N VAL A 7 -50.83 17.25 68.92
CA VAL A 7 -50.23 15.93 68.72
C VAL A 7 -48.71 16.10 68.57
N GLY A 8 -47.94 15.24 69.23
CA GLY A 8 -46.50 15.15 69.04
C GLY A 8 -46.18 14.41 67.73
N VAL A 9 -45.47 15.07 66.82
CA VAL A 9 -44.91 14.46 65.61
C VAL A 9 -43.39 14.38 65.78
N LEU A 10 -42.91 13.14 65.76
CA LEU A 10 -41.51 12.75 65.72
C LEU A 10 -40.93 13.16 64.35
N ILE A 11 -39.95 14.07 64.34
CA ILE A 11 -39.23 14.47 63.13
C ILE A 11 -38.13 13.44 62.88
N THR A 12 -38.33 12.57 61.89
CA THR A 12 -37.28 11.72 61.32
C THR A 12 -36.44 12.57 60.37
N LEU A 13 -35.18 12.82 60.73
CA LEU A 13 -34.20 13.51 59.90
C LEU A 13 -33.83 12.60 58.71
N VAL A 14 -34.48 12.80 57.57
CA VAL A 14 -34.05 12.21 56.29
C VAL A 14 -32.82 12.99 55.83
N CYS A 15 -31.63 12.40 56.04
CA CYS A 15 -30.40 12.86 55.43
C CYS A 15 -30.50 12.59 53.93
N GLY A 16 -30.96 13.60 53.18
CA GLY A 16 -30.96 13.59 51.72
C GLY A 16 -29.53 13.65 51.21
N VAL A 17 -28.92 12.48 51.00
CA VAL A 17 -27.69 12.37 50.21
C VAL A 17 -28.11 12.61 48.77
N SER A 18 -27.97 13.86 48.32
CA SER A 18 -28.01 14.19 46.90
C SER A 18 -26.81 13.50 46.24
N PHE A 19 -27.00 12.27 45.76
CA PHE A 19 -26.08 11.71 44.78
C PHE A 19 -26.14 12.64 43.57
N GLY A 20 -25.08 13.42 43.36
CA GLY A 20 -24.89 14.10 42.08
C GLY A 20 -24.94 13.02 41.00
N LEU A 21 -26.00 13.01 40.19
CA LEU A 21 -26.11 12.13 39.04
C LEU A 21 -25.08 12.59 38.02
N GLY A 22 -23.83 12.16 38.19
CA GLY A 22 -22.86 12.17 37.10
C GLY A 22 -23.45 11.39 35.92
N GLN A 23 -23.05 11.76 34.71
CA GLN A 23 -23.48 11.06 33.51
C GLN A 23 -23.22 9.55 33.66
N VAL A 24 -24.28 8.74 33.55
CA VAL A 24 -24.16 7.28 33.64
C VAL A 24 -23.45 6.79 32.37
N PRO A 25 -22.44 5.91 32.47
CA PRO A 25 -21.87 5.25 31.29
C PRO A 25 -22.98 4.59 30.47
N TYR A 26 -22.95 4.79 29.15
CA TYR A 26 -23.89 4.20 28.20
C TYR A 26 -23.18 3.21 27.29
N ASP A 27 -23.95 2.41 26.56
CA ASP A 27 -23.46 1.34 25.71
C ASP A 27 -24.23 1.36 24.37
N PRO A 28 -23.54 1.37 23.21
CA PRO A 28 -22.09 1.40 23.04
C PRO A 28 -21.48 2.77 23.33
N THR A 29 -20.19 2.79 23.69
CA THR A 29 -19.39 4.03 23.82
C THR A 29 -18.12 3.95 22.96
N PRO A 30 -17.70 5.04 22.29
CA PRO A 30 -16.48 5.03 21.48
C PRO A 30 -15.22 5.01 22.35
N PHE A 31 -14.13 4.49 21.79
CA PHE A 31 -12.79 4.70 22.31
C PHE A 31 -11.78 4.90 21.19
N ASN A 32 -10.70 5.60 21.51
CA ASN A 32 -9.48 5.73 20.71
C ASN A 32 -8.30 5.64 21.68
N ILE A 33 -7.49 4.59 21.57
CA ILE A 33 -6.35 4.35 22.46
C ILE A 33 -5.08 4.31 21.63
N VAL A 34 -4.20 5.28 21.86
CA VAL A 34 -2.85 5.34 21.30
C VAL A 34 -1.87 5.11 22.44
N GLY A 35 -1.07 4.06 22.37
CA GLY A 35 -0.19 3.70 23.49
C GLY A 35 0.73 2.53 23.20
N THR A 36 1.43 2.07 24.23
CA THR A 36 2.39 0.96 24.14
C THR A 36 1.68 -0.38 24.15
N ILE A 37 2.07 -1.28 23.24
CA ILE A 37 1.60 -2.66 23.22
C ILE A 37 2.23 -3.43 24.39
N ASN A 38 1.40 -3.90 25.32
CA ASN A 38 1.83 -4.73 26.45
C ASN A 38 1.63 -6.22 26.21
N GLY A 39 0.80 -6.60 25.24
CA GLY A 39 0.53 -8.00 24.92
C GLY A 39 -0.37 -8.15 23.71
N MET A 40 -0.21 -9.26 23.01
CA MET A 40 -1.03 -9.65 21.86
C MET A 40 -1.31 -11.15 21.92
N THR A 41 -2.51 -11.55 21.56
CA THR A 41 -2.90 -12.97 21.46
C THR A 41 -3.56 -13.25 20.12
N LEU A 42 -3.47 -14.51 19.69
CA LEU A 42 -4.11 -15.02 18.48
C LEU A 42 -5.07 -16.14 18.88
N ASN A 43 -6.32 -16.04 18.46
CA ASN A 43 -7.31 -17.08 18.65
C ASN A 43 -7.10 -18.23 17.65
N ALA A 44 -7.63 -19.41 17.96
CA ALA A 44 -7.79 -20.45 16.95
C ALA A 44 -8.83 -19.99 15.90
N GLY A 45 -8.57 -20.24 14.61
CA GLY A 45 -9.52 -19.84 13.55
C GLY A 45 -8.96 -19.69 12.14
N GLY A 46 -7.73 -20.16 11.87
CA GLY A 46 -7.11 -20.03 10.55
C GLY A 46 -6.54 -18.64 10.26
N PRO A 47 -6.28 -18.29 8.98
CA PRO A 47 -5.56 -17.07 8.61
C PRO A 47 -6.22 -15.75 9.02
N LEU A 48 -7.55 -15.75 9.18
CA LEU A 48 -8.35 -14.56 9.52
C LEU A 48 -8.82 -14.55 10.98
N ALA A 49 -8.22 -15.39 11.82
CA ALA A 49 -8.53 -15.41 13.24
C ALA A 49 -8.23 -14.06 13.91
N GLY A 50 -9.16 -13.61 14.74
CA GLY A 50 -8.95 -12.48 15.64
C GLY A 50 -8.11 -12.85 16.86
N GLY A 51 -8.23 -12.07 17.92
CA GLY A 51 -7.45 -12.25 19.14
C GLY A 51 -7.68 -11.15 20.15
N SER A 52 -6.62 -10.73 20.84
CA SER A 52 -6.65 -9.56 21.68
C SER A 52 -5.35 -8.77 21.60
N ILE A 53 -5.44 -7.48 21.89
CA ILE A 53 -4.30 -6.58 22.10
C ILE A 53 -4.47 -5.88 23.44
N ILE A 54 -3.37 -5.70 24.16
CA ILE A 54 -3.32 -4.90 25.39
C ILE A 54 -2.50 -3.66 25.07
N VAL A 55 -3.12 -2.48 25.21
CA VAL A 55 -2.49 -1.19 24.96
C VAL A 55 -2.61 -0.35 26.24
N ASP A 56 -1.47 0.06 26.80
CA ASP A 56 -1.37 0.74 28.10
C ASP A 56 -2.23 0.11 29.21
N GLY A 57 -2.23 -1.22 29.26
CA GLY A 57 -2.98 -2.02 30.24
C GLY A 57 -4.45 -2.27 29.88
N GLN A 58 -5.00 -1.61 28.86
CA GLN A 58 -6.36 -1.84 28.40
C GLN A 58 -6.41 -3.04 27.45
N MET A 59 -7.10 -4.11 27.86
CA MET A 59 -7.38 -5.25 27.01
C MET A 59 -8.48 -4.92 26.01
N ILE A 60 -8.23 -5.19 24.74
CA ILE A 60 -9.12 -4.92 23.60
C ILE A 60 -9.25 -6.20 22.79
N THR A 61 -10.49 -6.58 22.48
CA THR A 61 -10.80 -7.69 21.57
C THR A 61 -10.52 -7.25 20.14
N VAL A 62 -9.73 -8.05 19.42
CA VAL A 62 -9.51 -7.90 17.98
C VAL A 62 -10.44 -8.88 17.25
N PRO A 63 -11.44 -8.40 16.50
CA PRO A 63 -12.34 -9.29 15.77
C PRO A 63 -11.62 -10.15 14.73
N SER A 64 -12.21 -11.30 14.41
CA SER A 64 -11.86 -12.04 13.19
C SER A 64 -12.18 -11.19 11.95
N ASN A 65 -11.47 -11.43 10.86
CA ASN A 65 -11.47 -10.63 9.63
C ASN A 65 -10.90 -9.21 9.75
N LEU A 66 -10.46 -8.77 10.94
CA LEU A 66 -9.77 -7.49 11.07
C LEU A 66 -8.42 -7.54 10.37
N LEU A 67 -8.19 -6.56 9.50
CA LEU A 67 -6.90 -6.33 8.86
C LEU A 67 -6.20 -5.16 9.56
N ALA A 68 -5.08 -5.43 10.24
CA ALA A 68 -4.28 -4.41 10.88
C ALA A 68 -3.52 -3.61 9.84
N THR A 69 -3.46 -2.28 10.00
CA THR A 69 -2.71 -1.40 9.10
C THR A 69 -1.32 -1.16 9.67
N LEU A 70 -0.31 -1.52 8.88
CA LEU A 70 1.10 -1.27 9.12
C LEU A 70 1.54 -0.08 8.24
N PRO A 71 2.76 0.44 8.40
CA PRO A 71 3.19 1.63 7.65
C PRO A 71 3.11 1.51 6.12
N SER A 72 3.30 0.30 5.57
CA SER A 72 3.36 0.10 4.11
C SER A 72 2.42 -0.99 3.58
N VAL A 73 1.74 -1.70 4.47
CA VAL A 73 0.84 -2.80 4.11
C VAL A 73 -0.23 -2.97 5.17
N SER A 74 -1.35 -3.57 4.83
CA SER A 74 -2.35 -3.97 5.80
C SER A 74 -2.53 -5.48 5.76
N VAL A 75 -2.42 -6.14 6.91
CA VAL A 75 -2.24 -7.60 7.05
C VAL A 75 -3.36 -8.20 7.90
N ALA A 76 -3.65 -9.49 7.73
CA ALA A 76 -4.53 -10.17 8.67
C ALA A 76 -3.88 -10.24 10.06
N TRP A 77 -4.69 -10.19 11.13
CA TRP A 77 -4.19 -10.25 12.51
C TRP A 77 -3.23 -11.43 12.75
N GLY A 78 -3.54 -12.60 12.18
CA GLY A 78 -2.71 -13.81 12.31
C GLY A 78 -1.31 -13.69 11.72
N GLU A 79 -1.08 -12.80 10.75
CA GLU A 79 0.25 -12.59 10.15
C GLU A 79 1.24 -11.91 11.11
N LEU A 80 0.73 -11.22 12.13
CA LEU A 80 1.54 -10.61 13.18
C LEU A 80 2.09 -11.62 14.18
N PHE A 81 1.87 -12.92 13.97
CA PHE A 81 2.30 -13.99 14.87
C PHE A 81 3.14 -15.04 14.12
N LYS A 82 4.16 -15.54 14.81
CA LYS A 82 4.96 -16.68 14.37
C LYS A 82 4.91 -17.75 15.46
N ASN A 83 4.43 -18.95 15.11
CA ASN A 83 4.21 -20.05 16.05
C ASN A 83 3.35 -19.66 17.27
N GLY A 84 2.33 -18.83 17.05
CA GLY A 84 1.41 -18.36 18.10
C GLY A 84 1.94 -17.24 18.99
N VAL A 85 3.16 -16.74 18.75
CA VAL A 85 3.77 -15.63 19.49
C VAL A 85 3.83 -14.40 18.60
N ALA A 86 3.53 -13.22 19.15
CA ALA A 86 3.62 -11.96 18.42
C ALA A 86 5.02 -11.77 17.83
N ASN A 87 5.09 -11.47 16.53
CA ASN A 87 6.32 -11.34 15.76
C ASN A 87 6.59 -9.86 15.45
N LEU A 88 6.91 -9.11 16.51
CA LEU A 88 7.29 -7.70 16.43
C LEU A 88 8.83 -7.57 16.52
N PRO A 89 9.51 -7.06 15.48
CA PRO A 89 10.98 -7.03 15.43
C PRO A 89 11.65 -6.21 16.53
N GLY A 90 12.91 -6.54 16.80
CA GLY A 90 13.84 -5.73 17.58
C GLY A 90 13.81 -5.93 19.09
N GLY A 91 12.82 -6.63 19.65
CA GLY A 91 12.70 -6.83 21.10
C GLY A 91 12.55 -5.51 21.88
N ILE A 92 12.03 -4.49 21.21
CA ILE A 92 11.78 -3.15 21.77
C ILE A 92 10.27 -2.89 21.85
N SER A 93 9.88 -1.79 22.51
CA SER A 93 8.47 -1.40 22.61
C SER A 93 7.89 -1.03 21.25
N TRP A 94 6.63 -1.40 21.06
CA TRP A 94 5.81 -1.07 19.89
C TRP A 94 4.57 -0.29 20.35
N GLU A 95 4.00 0.48 19.44
CA GLU A 95 2.80 1.27 19.66
C GLU A 95 1.63 0.75 18.81
N ALA A 96 0.42 0.91 19.34
CA ALA A 96 -0.80 0.74 18.57
C ALA A 96 -1.71 1.94 18.73
N ASN A 97 -2.40 2.30 17.65
CA ASN A 97 -3.60 3.11 17.69
C ASN A 97 -4.80 2.18 17.43
N VAL A 98 -5.67 2.04 18.41
CA VAL A 98 -6.85 1.18 18.34
C VAL A 98 -8.10 2.03 18.51
N ILE A 99 -8.94 2.02 17.47
CA ILE A 99 -10.21 2.74 17.44
C ILE A 99 -11.32 1.69 17.45
N GLY A 100 -12.30 1.85 18.35
CA GLY A 100 -13.35 0.87 18.54
C GLY A 100 -14.52 1.41 19.35
N ASN A 101 -15.38 0.48 19.77
CA ASN A 101 -16.43 0.77 20.74
C ASN A 101 -16.33 -0.21 21.92
N ARG A 102 -16.72 0.27 23.10
CA ARG A 102 -17.13 -0.59 24.19
C ARG A 102 -18.56 -1.05 23.89
N VAL A 103 -18.77 -2.37 23.86
CA VAL A 103 -20.05 -3.03 23.58
C VAL A 103 -20.27 -4.10 24.64
N ASN A 104 -21.39 -4.07 25.35
CA ASN A 104 -21.69 -4.98 26.47
C ASN A 104 -20.54 -5.05 27.50
N GLY A 105 -19.92 -3.91 27.76
CA GLY A 105 -18.80 -3.77 28.69
C GLY A 105 -17.42 -4.21 28.14
N GLN A 106 -17.34 -4.77 26.93
CA GLN A 106 -16.10 -5.24 26.30
C GLN A 106 -15.56 -4.22 25.29
N PHE A 107 -14.25 -3.97 25.28
CA PHE A 107 -13.60 -3.15 24.25
C PHE A 107 -13.42 -3.99 22.99
N ILE A 108 -14.02 -3.57 21.87
CA ILE A 108 -13.93 -4.26 20.59
C ILE A 108 -13.37 -3.30 19.54
N ALA A 109 -12.25 -3.68 18.91
CA ALA A 109 -11.61 -2.89 17.88
C ALA A 109 -12.40 -2.91 16.56
N GLY A 110 -12.47 -1.77 15.88
CA GLY A 110 -12.87 -1.68 14.47
C GLY A 110 -11.69 -1.36 13.55
N LEU A 111 -10.72 -0.58 14.03
CA LEU A 111 -9.49 -0.24 13.33
C LEU A 111 -8.29 -0.47 14.27
N VAL A 112 -7.21 -1.02 13.71
CA VAL A 112 -5.95 -1.24 14.43
C VAL A 112 -4.80 -0.79 13.53
N TYR A 113 -4.03 0.18 14.00
CA TYR A 113 -2.78 0.61 13.39
C TYR A 113 -1.63 0.19 14.30
N ILE A 114 -0.59 -0.43 13.74
CA ILE A 114 0.61 -0.85 14.49
C ILE A 114 1.84 -0.19 13.86
N SER A 115 2.67 0.38 14.72
CA SER A 115 3.95 0.95 14.33
C SER A 115 4.94 0.79 15.48
N GLN A 116 6.24 0.77 15.20
CA GLN A 116 7.21 0.74 16.29
C GLN A 116 7.18 2.07 17.07
N ARG A 117 7.05 3.18 16.34
CA ARG A 117 6.90 4.54 16.84
C ARG A 117 6.12 5.37 15.81
N SER A 118 4.93 5.79 16.17
CA SER A 118 3.97 6.45 15.25
C SER A 118 4.45 7.80 14.70
N THR A 119 5.40 8.45 15.39
CA THR A 119 5.94 9.77 15.02
C THR A 119 7.45 9.73 14.74
N GLN A 120 8.03 8.54 14.53
CA GLN A 120 9.46 8.43 14.27
C GLN A 120 9.82 8.96 12.88
N THR A 121 10.59 10.03 12.92
CA THR A 121 11.33 10.56 11.77
C THR A 121 12.79 10.73 12.16
N VAL A 122 13.69 10.24 11.32
CA VAL A 122 15.13 10.44 11.47
C VAL A 122 15.61 11.24 10.28
N GLN A 123 16.13 12.44 10.53
CA GLN A 123 16.60 13.35 9.49
C GLN A 123 18.11 13.50 9.53
N GLY A 124 18.74 13.66 8.37
CA GLY A 124 20.18 13.85 8.34
C GLY A 124 20.81 13.75 6.97
N PHE A 125 22.12 14.02 6.95
CA PHE A 125 22.93 13.80 5.75
C PHE A 125 23.38 12.35 5.67
N ILE A 126 23.29 11.76 4.48
CA ILE A 126 23.98 10.51 4.15
C ILE A 126 25.49 10.76 4.23
N THR A 127 26.18 9.95 5.02
CA THR A 127 27.63 10.09 5.31
C THR A 127 28.46 8.96 4.75
N SER A 128 27.86 7.80 4.51
CA SER A 128 28.49 6.70 3.77
C SER A 128 27.43 5.80 3.14
N ILE A 129 27.80 5.15 2.04
CA ILE A 129 27.02 4.12 1.37
C ILE A 129 27.97 2.96 1.07
N ASP A 130 27.64 1.77 1.56
CA ASP A 130 28.34 0.54 1.24
C ASP A 130 27.59 -0.21 0.13
N LEU A 131 28.15 -0.21 -1.07
CA LEU A 131 27.55 -0.85 -2.23
C LEU A 131 27.58 -2.39 -2.15
N LEU A 132 28.40 -2.99 -1.29
CA LEU A 132 28.48 -4.45 -1.13
C LEU A 132 27.29 -4.98 -0.33
N THR A 133 26.94 -4.27 0.74
CA THR A 133 25.85 -4.66 1.66
C THR A 133 24.53 -3.96 1.33
N GLY A 134 24.59 -2.78 0.70
CA GLY A 134 23.42 -1.90 0.51
C GLY A 134 23.11 -1.06 1.74
N HIS A 135 23.95 -1.13 2.78
CA HIS A 135 23.83 -0.29 3.97
C HIS A 135 24.28 1.12 3.67
N PHE A 136 23.70 2.08 4.38
CA PHE A 136 24.10 3.46 4.36
C PHE A 136 23.99 4.04 5.76
N LYS A 137 24.76 5.11 6.02
CA LYS A 137 24.72 5.79 7.31
C LYS A 137 24.28 7.22 7.18
N ILE A 138 23.49 7.67 8.14
CA ILE A 138 23.17 9.09 8.31
C ILE A 138 23.76 9.65 9.59
N ASN A 139 24.08 10.95 9.58
CA ASN A 139 24.61 11.69 10.74
C ASN A 139 25.90 11.08 11.35
N GLY A 140 26.70 10.39 10.54
CA GLY A 140 28.08 10.05 10.88
C GLY A 140 29.00 11.27 10.79
N ASP A 141 30.27 11.08 11.14
CA ASP A 141 31.30 12.09 10.83
C ASP A 141 31.69 12.06 9.34
N ALA A 142 32.57 12.99 8.93
CA ALA A 142 33.05 13.10 7.56
C ALA A 142 33.82 11.86 7.04
N THR A 143 34.21 10.94 7.94
CA THR A 143 34.86 9.67 7.58
C THR A 143 33.87 8.51 7.47
N GLY A 144 32.57 8.75 7.73
CA GLY A 144 31.54 7.70 7.79
C GLY A 144 31.57 6.91 9.10
N SER A 145 32.31 7.38 10.11
CA SER A 145 32.35 6.77 11.43
C SER A 145 31.21 7.30 12.31
N GLY A 146 30.72 6.48 13.23
CA GLY A 146 29.50 6.78 13.98
C GLY A 146 28.25 6.77 13.09
N GLY A 147 27.23 7.54 13.48
CA GLY A 147 25.96 7.66 12.76
C GLY A 147 24.97 6.53 13.05
N ILE A 148 23.81 6.62 12.40
CA ILE A 148 22.77 5.58 12.42
C ILE A 148 22.99 4.71 11.18
N ASP A 149 23.16 3.41 11.40
CA ASP A 149 23.24 2.43 10.32
C ASP A 149 21.84 2.13 9.80
N CYS A 150 21.67 2.19 8.48
CA CYS A 150 20.39 2.06 7.81
C CYS A 150 20.50 1.05 6.66
N VAL A 151 19.40 0.34 6.42
CA VAL A 151 19.20 -0.47 5.21
C VAL A 151 17.78 -0.25 4.72
N ILE A 152 17.57 -0.20 3.40
CA ILE A 152 16.21 -0.20 2.87
C ILE A 152 15.64 -1.60 3.07
N ASN A 153 14.56 -1.72 3.84
CA ASN A 153 13.86 -2.99 4.05
C ASN A 153 13.03 -3.31 2.81
N ASP A 154 13.66 -3.88 1.81
CA ASP A 154 13.05 -4.17 0.52
C ASP A 154 13.34 -5.63 0.14
N PRO A 155 12.43 -6.56 0.49
CA PRO A 155 12.62 -7.98 0.20
C PRO A 155 12.78 -8.32 -1.28
N VAL A 156 12.21 -7.51 -2.17
CA VAL A 156 12.29 -7.73 -3.63
C VAL A 156 13.48 -7.00 -4.27
N GLY A 157 14.15 -6.13 -3.53
CA GLY A 157 15.30 -5.34 -3.99
C GLY A 157 14.96 -4.43 -5.16
N ARG A 158 13.84 -3.70 -5.09
CA ARG A 158 13.42 -2.68 -6.06
C ARG A 158 14.24 -1.39 -5.95
N TYR A 159 14.51 -0.93 -4.72
CA TYR A 159 15.23 0.31 -4.40
C TYR A 159 16.73 0.09 -4.12
N GLY A 160 17.20 -1.14 -4.16
CA GLY A 160 18.61 -1.47 -3.91
C GLY A 160 18.83 -2.98 -3.80
N ARG A 161 19.78 -3.38 -2.97
CA ARG A 161 19.98 -4.80 -2.65
C ARG A 161 18.81 -5.34 -1.83
N PRO A 162 18.35 -6.58 -2.06
CA PRO A 162 17.30 -7.18 -1.27
C PRO A 162 17.66 -7.27 0.21
N TYR A 163 16.70 -6.99 1.09
CA TYR A 163 16.80 -7.21 2.53
C TYR A 163 15.50 -7.85 3.05
N THR A 164 15.61 -9.03 3.69
CA THR A 164 14.46 -9.92 3.94
C THR A 164 14.24 -10.24 5.42
N ALA A 165 14.94 -9.57 6.35
CA ALA A 165 14.87 -9.94 7.77
C ALA A 165 13.47 -9.76 8.36
N ASN A 166 12.76 -8.70 7.95
CA ASN A 166 11.47 -8.29 8.52
C ASN A 166 10.46 -7.90 7.40
N PRO A 167 9.96 -8.86 6.61
CA PRO A 167 9.23 -8.59 5.37
C PRO A 167 7.86 -7.94 5.54
N LEU A 168 7.25 -8.00 6.74
CA LEU A 168 5.99 -7.30 7.04
C LEU A 168 6.18 -5.79 7.24
N TRP A 169 7.40 -5.34 7.50
CA TRP A 169 7.74 -3.97 7.83
C TRP A 169 8.60 -3.32 6.72
N ALA A 170 8.39 -3.81 5.50
CA ALA A 170 9.14 -3.45 4.32
C ALA A 170 8.63 -2.17 3.66
N ALA A 171 9.48 -1.56 2.85
CA ALA A 171 9.13 -0.51 1.92
C ALA A 171 8.00 -0.96 0.98
N ASP A 172 7.08 -0.05 0.67
CA ASP A 172 6.11 -0.29 -0.40
C ASP A 172 6.88 -0.28 -1.73
N THR A 173 6.82 -1.39 -2.45
CA THR A 173 7.54 -1.52 -3.72
C THR A 173 6.66 -1.15 -4.90
N ASP A 174 5.33 -1.21 -4.76
CA ASP A 174 4.39 -0.89 -5.84
C ASP A 174 4.17 0.62 -5.99
N ASN A 175 4.42 1.38 -4.90
CA ASN A 175 4.46 2.84 -4.89
C ASN A 175 5.85 3.34 -4.47
N PRO A 176 6.33 4.49 -5.00
CA PRO A 176 7.64 5.02 -4.65
C PRO A 176 7.68 5.49 -3.19
N SER A 177 8.05 4.60 -2.27
CA SER A 177 8.27 4.87 -0.83
C SER A 177 9.68 5.38 -0.53
N ILE A 178 10.61 5.18 -1.46
CA ILE A 178 11.95 5.74 -1.47
C ILE A 178 12.00 6.75 -2.62
N HIS A 179 11.93 8.04 -2.31
CA HIS A 179 11.68 9.07 -3.31
C HIS A 179 12.31 10.43 -2.97
N ALA A 180 12.36 11.31 -3.95
CA ALA A 180 12.64 12.74 -3.79
C ALA A 180 11.37 13.49 -3.37
N GLN A 181 11.48 14.75 -2.93
CA GLN A 181 10.36 15.57 -2.43
C GLN A 181 9.14 15.63 -3.34
N ASN A 182 9.31 15.45 -4.64
CA ASN A 182 8.23 15.49 -5.63
C ASN A 182 7.81 14.09 -6.15
N GLY A 183 8.23 13.02 -5.48
CA GLY A 183 7.82 11.64 -5.74
C GLY A 183 8.67 10.89 -6.74
N PHE A 184 9.71 11.51 -7.33
CA PHE A 184 10.62 10.81 -8.22
C PHE A 184 11.37 9.70 -7.45
N PRO A 185 11.38 8.44 -7.93
CA PRO A 185 11.90 7.32 -7.16
C PRO A 185 13.43 7.36 -7.05
N MET A 186 13.92 7.12 -5.84
CA MET A 186 15.32 7.12 -5.47
C MET A 186 15.79 5.70 -5.11
N CYS A 187 17.10 5.47 -5.07
CA CYS A 187 17.65 4.15 -4.82
C CYS A 187 19.04 4.20 -4.16
N ILE A 188 19.42 3.11 -3.49
CA ILE A 188 20.82 2.82 -3.16
C ILE A 188 21.37 1.92 -4.27
N PRO A 189 22.45 2.33 -4.98
CA PRO A 189 23.00 1.50 -6.05
C PRO A 189 23.46 0.14 -5.54
N ARG A 190 23.18 -0.92 -6.31
CA ARG A 190 23.61 -2.29 -6.01
C ARG A 190 25.09 -2.50 -6.30
N ASP A 191 25.62 -1.75 -7.26
CA ASP A 191 27.03 -1.71 -7.63
C ASP A 191 27.35 -0.40 -8.37
N SER A 192 28.60 -0.20 -8.77
CA SER A 192 29.07 1.02 -9.45
C SER A 192 28.48 1.23 -10.86
N SER A 193 27.84 0.22 -11.42
CA SER A 193 27.32 0.14 -12.78
C SER A 193 25.85 -0.31 -12.81
N ASP A 194 25.11 -0.04 -11.74
CA ASP A 194 23.72 -0.46 -11.58
C ASP A 194 22.82 0.14 -12.68
N LEU A 195 22.30 -0.73 -13.56
CA LEU A 195 21.45 -0.33 -14.68
C LEU A 195 20.06 0.16 -14.25
N LEU A 196 19.61 -0.23 -13.05
CA LEU A 196 18.33 0.17 -12.47
C LEU A 196 18.47 1.40 -11.55
N CYS A 197 19.69 1.74 -11.15
CA CYS A 197 20.02 2.89 -10.31
C CYS A 197 21.24 3.66 -10.86
N PRO A 198 21.22 4.11 -12.13
CA PRO A 198 22.44 4.53 -12.80
C PRO A 198 22.92 5.91 -12.33
N SER A 199 24.23 6.06 -12.19
CA SER A 199 24.87 7.33 -11.80
C SER A 199 24.53 8.50 -12.73
N LYS A 200 24.25 8.24 -14.01
CA LYS A 200 23.81 9.27 -14.98
C LYS A 200 22.52 9.97 -14.55
N ASN A 201 21.68 9.35 -13.72
CA ASN A 201 20.48 9.98 -13.18
C ASN A 201 20.76 10.96 -12.02
N ARG A 202 22.04 11.21 -11.74
CA ARG A 202 22.52 12.29 -10.86
C ARG A 202 23.45 13.23 -11.64
N PRO A 203 22.89 14.07 -12.52
CA PRO A 203 23.68 14.99 -13.34
C PRO A 203 24.50 15.97 -12.46
N LEU A 204 25.68 16.32 -12.95
CA LEU A 204 26.60 17.22 -12.25
C LEU A 204 26.51 18.64 -12.82
N ASN A 205 26.76 19.64 -11.98
CA ASN A 205 26.98 21.02 -12.42
C ASN A 205 28.39 21.20 -13.02
N SER A 206 28.71 22.41 -13.47
CA SER A 206 30.02 22.74 -14.05
C SER A 206 31.21 22.57 -13.10
N ALA A 207 30.96 22.56 -11.79
CA ALA A 207 31.97 22.30 -10.75
C ALA A 207 32.10 20.80 -10.40
N GLY A 208 31.35 19.92 -11.07
CA GLY A 208 31.36 18.49 -10.82
C GLY A 208 30.54 18.05 -9.60
N ALA A 209 29.74 18.94 -9.00
CA ALA A 209 28.86 18.60 -7.88
C ALA A 209 27.47 18.15 -8.38
N PRO A 210 26.82 17.15 -7.75
CA PRO A 210 25.47 16.72 -8.12
C PRO A 210 24.45 17.84 -8.04
N LEU A 211 23.52 17.87 -8.99
CA LEU A 211 22.39 18.79 -8.97
C LEU A 211 21.33 18.33 -7.95
N SER A 212 20.85 19.26 -7.13
CA SER A 212 19.72 19.04 -6.23
C SER A 212 18.36 19.24 -6.88
N ILE A 213 18.32 20.00 -7.99
CA ILE A 213 17.13 20.28 -8.79
C ILE A 213 17.45 20.00 -10.25
N TYR A 214 16.63 19.19 -10.92
CA TYR A 214 16.82 18.83 -12.32
C TYR A 214 15.49 18.44 -12.99
N THR A 215 15.38 18.70 -14.30
CA THR A 215 14.26 18.27 -15.13
C THR A 215 14.75 17.30 -16.19
N PHE A 216 14.24 16.07 -16.17
CA PHE A 216 14.51 15.07 -17.19
C PHE A 216 13.93 15.48 -18.55
N LYS A 217 14.66 15.15 -19.62
CA LYS A 217 14.19 15.31 -21.00
C LYS A 217 13.04 14.35 -21.31
N ASP A 218 12.31 14.62 -22.40
CA ASP A 218 11.31 13.69 -22.92
C ASP A 218 12.00 12.34 -23.24
N PRO A 219 11.55 11.21 -22.67
CA PRO A 219 12.17 9.89 -22.88
C PRO A 219 12.24 9.45 -24.35
N SER A 220 11.45 10.05 -25.25
CA SER A 220 11.53 9.79 -26.69
C SER A 220 12.71 10.47 -27.39
N THR A 221 13.37 11.42 -26.72
CA THR A 221 14.42 12.29 -27.28
C THR A 221 15.79 12.10 -26.65
N ILE A 222 15.89 11.27 -25.60
CA ILE A 222 17.15 11.06 -24.88
C ILE A 222 18.15 10.25 -25.69
N THR A 223 19.42 10.51 -25.45
CA THR A 223 20.55 9.69 -25.87
C THR A 223 21.00 8.74 -24.76
N SER A 224 21.96 7.86 -25.04
CA SER A 224 22.46 6.88 -24.06
C SER A 224 23.11 7.54 -22.82
N SER A 225 23.75 8.69 -23.00
CA SER A 225 24.39 9.47 -21.94
C SER A 225 23.44 10.38 -21.15
N ASP A 226 22.24 10.64 -21.67
CA ASP A 226 21.27 11.49 -20.97
C ASP A 226 20.69 10.76 -19.74
N PRO A 227 20.37 11.51 -18.65
CA PRO A 227 19.53 11.02 -17.58
C PRO A 227 18.18 10.49 -18.13
N ASP A 228 17.70 9.37 -17.59
CA ASP A 228 16.49 8.69 -18.05
C ASP A 228 15.46 8.59 -16.91
N ALA A 229 14.32 9.26 -17.08
CA ALA A 229 13.24 9.28 -16.09
C ALA A 229 12.56 7.91 -15.90
N ARG A 230 12.82 6.93 -16.77
CA ARG A 230 12.32 5.55 -16.64
C ARG A 230 13.14 4.70 -15.66
N LEU A 231 14.22 5.26 -15.13
CA LEU A 231 15.13 4.64 -14.17
C LEU A 231 15.16 5.49 -12.89
N MET A 232 15.43 4.85 -11.75
CA MET A 232 15.58 5.56 -10.48
C MET A 232 16.84 6.44 -10.46
N ALA A 233 16.92 7.39 -9.53
CA ALA A 233 18.12 8.18 -9.30
C ALA A 233 18.85 7.73 -8.02
N PRO A 234 20.17 7.52 -8.05
CA PRO A 234 20.90 7.11 -6.86
C PRO A 234 20.96 8.21 -5.80
N LEU A 235 20.72 7.82 -4.55
CA LEU A 235 21.10 8.59 -3.38
C LEU A 235 22.63 8.63 -3.29
N LEU A 236 23.16 9.79 -2.89
CA LEU A 236 24.59 10.04 -2.76
C LEU A 236 24.96 10.47 -1.35
N VAL A 237 26.22 10.28 -0.98
CA VAL A 237 26.80 10.91 0.21
C VAL A 237 26.64 12.43 0.09
N GLY A 238 26.12 13.06 1.15
CA GLY A 238 25.78 14.47 1.19
C GLY A 238 24.32 14.80 0.85
N ASP A 239 23.50 13.83 0.41
CA ASP A 239 22.06 14.04 0.31
C ASP A 239 21.43 14.14 1.71
N TYR A 240 20.55 15.12 1.90
CA TYR A 240 19.75 15.27 3.11
C TYR A 240 18.46 14.47 2.96
N VAL A 241 18.17 13.59 3.92
CA VAL A 241 17.05 12.66 3.88
C VAL A 241 16.25 12.68 5.17
N ASP A 242 14.96 12.40 5.04
CA ASP A 242 14.02 12.13 6.12
C ASP A 242 13.59 10.67 6.03
N LEU A 243 13.81 9.90 7.10
CA LEU A 243 13.61 8.45 7.13
C LEU A 243 12.57 8.04 8.17
N SER A 244 11.78 7.03 7.82
CA SER A 244 11.03 6.22 8.77
C SER A 244 11.37 4.74 8.57
N GLY A 245 11.46 4.00 9.67
CA GLY A 245 11.93 2.62 9.63
C GLY A 245 11.72 1.89 10.95
N THR A 246 11.98 0.58 10.93
CA THR A 246 11.93 -0.28 12.11
C THR A 246 13.34 -0.40 12.70
N LEU A 247 13.53 0.01 13.96
CA LEU A 247 14.79 -0.17 14.66
C LEU A 247 14.91 -1.61 15.17
N THR A 248 16.04 -2.24 14.85
CA THR A 248 16.40 -3.56 15.36
C THR A 248 17.10 -3.46 16.72
N GLY A 249 17.15 -4.56 17.48
CA GLY A 249 17.86 -4.61 18.76
C GLY A 249 19.37 -4.38 18.65
N SER A 250 19.95 -4.51 17.44
CA SER A 250 21.37 -4.22 17.15
C SER A 250 21.63 -2.75 16.79
N GLY A 251 20.59 -1.91 16.69
CA GLY A 251 20.73 -0.50 16.33
C GLY A 251 20.68 -0.20 14.82
N LEU A 252 20.41 -1.19 13.97
CA LEU A 252 20.15 -1.01 12.54
C LEU A 252 18.72 -0.49 12.34
N LEU A 253 18.57 0.57 11.53
CA LEU A 253 17.29 1.10 11.09
C LEU A 253 16.89 0.50 9.75
N GLU A 254 15.83 -0.31 9.75
CA GLU A 254 15.25 -0.94 8.57
C GLU A 254 14.23 0.02 7.94
N VAL A 255 14.67 0.78 6.96
CA VAL A 255 13.94 1.89 6.34
C VAL A 255 12.84 1.36 5.43
N TYR A 256 11.59 1.75 5.70
CA TYR A 256 10.45 1.48 4.82
C TYR A 256 9.98 2.74 4.06
N SER A 257 10.41 3.93 4.49
CA SER A 257 10.08 5.19 3.83
C SER A 257 11.28 6.16 3.91
N LEU A 258 11.60 6.79 2.78
CA LEU A 258 12.68 7.75 2.64
C LEU A 258 12.24 8.87 1.70
N ASN A 259 12.32 10.10 2.21
CA ASN A 259 12.15 11.30 1.42
C ASN A 259 13.48 12.07 1.35
N ALA A 260 14.03 12.20 0.15
CA ALA A 260 15.23 12.98 -0.09
C ALA A 260 14.88 14.44 -0.43
N ASN A 261 15.60 15.38 0.18
CA ASN A 261 15.49 16.81 -0.08
C ASN A 261 16.13 17.17 -1.44
N LEU A 262 15.50 16.68 -2.49
CA LEU A 262 15.86 16.78 -3.89
C LEU A 262 14.58 17.05 -4.68
N GLN A 263 14.70 17.68 -5.85
CA GLN A 263 13.55 17.98 -6.69
C GLN A 263 13.81 17.61 -8.15
N PHE A 264 13.28 16.45 -8.55
CA PHE A 264 13.53 15.85 -9.85
C PHE A 264 12.27 15.81 -10.70
N PHE A 265 12.13 16.76 -11.61
CA PHE A 265 10.96 16.86 -12.48
C PHE A 265 11.09 15.96 -13.69
N THR A 266 9.99 15.36 -14.12
CA THR A 266 9.90 14.63 -15.39
C THR A 266 9.49 15.56 -16.52
N ALA A 267 9.63 15.10 -17.76
CA ALA A 267 9.28 15.89 -18.92
C ALA A 267 7.79 16.31 -18.86
N PRO A 268 7.46 17.61 -19.05
CA PRO A 268 6.09 18.11 -18.95
C PRO A 268 5.09 17.39 -19.87
N GLY A 269 3.99 16.89 -19.31
CA GLY A 269 2.92 16.25 -20.07
C GLY A 269 3.30 14.90 -20.66
N LYS A 270 4.36 14.26 -20.18
CA LYS A 270 4.89 12.98 -20.67
C LYS A 270 4.90 11.93 -19.57
N THR A 271 4.87 10.67 -19.98
CA THR A 271 5.16 9.53 -19.11
C THR A 271 6.64 9.12 -19.26
N PRO A 272 7.29 8.64 -18.18
CA PRO A 272 6.75 8.51 -16.82
C PRO A 272 6.72 9.85 -16.08
N ALA A 273 5.80 9.95 -15.12
CA ALA A 273 5.78 10.97 -14.07
C ALA A 273 5.33 10.27 -12.79
N TYR A 274 5.81 10.73 -11.63
CA TYR A 274 5.67 10.01 -10.36
C TYR A 274 4.87 10.83 -9.37
N LEU A 275 4.24 10.13 -8.44
CA LEU A 275 3.37 10.68 -7.41
C LEU A 275 3.83 10.15 -6.06
N TRP A 276 3.67 10.96 -5.02
CA TRP A 276 3.64 10.47 -3.64
C TRP A 276 2.60 11.25 -2.84
N CYS A 277 2.06 10.63 -1.79
CA CYS A 277 1.05 11.26 -0.95
C CYS A 277 1.63 11.54 0.44
N GLU A 278 1.56 12.80 0.83
CA GLU A 278 2.00 13.28 2.14
C GLU A 278 0.98 12.95 3.23
N GLU A 279 -0.31 13.13 2.91
CA GLU A 279 -1.41 12.87 3.83
C GLU A 279 -2.67 12.53 3.03
N ALA A 280 -3.45 11.56 3.50
CA ALA A 280 -4.83 11.36 3.09
C ALA A 280 -5.70 11.02 4.31
N ILE A 281 -6.69 11.88 4.56
CA ILE A 281 -7.67 11.75 5.66
C ILE A 281 -9.05 11.57 5.04
N TYR A 282 -9.83 10.65 5.61
CA TYR A 282 -11.18 10.36 5.14
C TYR A 282 -12.22 10.69 6.19
N GLY A 283 -13.05 11.69 5.89
CA GLY A 283 -14.18 12.07 6.72
C GLY A 283 -15.33 11.07 6.56
N LEU A 284 -15.78 10.49 7.66
CA LEU A 284 -16.95 9.61 7.66
C LEU A 284 -18.23 10.43 7.73
N VAL A 285 -19.21 10.06 6.93
CA VAL A 285 -20.55 10.65 6.96
C VAL A 285 -21.51 9.64 7.57
N THR A 286 -22.17 10.01 8.67
CA THR A 286 -23.10 9.12 9.36
C THR A 286 -24.51 9.73 9.49
N ASN A 287 -25.44 8.92 9.97
CA ASN A 287 -26.81 9.33 10.27
C ASN A 287 -27.02 9.74 11.74
N GLN A 288 -25.96 9.78 12.57
CA GLN A 288 -26.06 10.12 14.00
C GLN A 288 -26.24 11.62 14.26
N GLY A 289 -26.09 12.44 13.23
CA GLY A 289 -25.95 13.88 13.36
C GLY A 289 -24.51 14.27 13.70
N GLY A 290 -24.30 15.53 14.11
CA GLY A 290 -22.98 16.06 14.38
C GLY A 290 -22.33 16.77 13.19
N GLU A 291 -21.08 17.15 13.38
CA GLU A 291 -20.22 17.73 12.34
C GLU A 291 -19.33 16.64 11.76
N ASN A 292 -19.45 16.39 10.45
CA ASN A 292 -18.63 15.40 9.76
C ASN A 292 -17.21 15.94 9.53
N GLY A 293 -16.21 15.08 9.66
CA GLY A 293 -14.85 15.40 9.26
C GLY A 293 -14.72 15.67 7.76
N GLU A 294 -13.71 16.45 7.39
CA GLU A 294 -13.40 16.72 5.99
C GLU A 294 -12.59 15.59 5.36
N THR A 295 -12.99 15.13 4.17
CA THR A 295 -12.14 14.29 3.32
C THR A 295 -11.12 15.17 2.60
N ARG A 296 -9.82 14.95 2.86
CA ARG A 296 -8.73 15.78 2.32
C ARG A 296 -7.47 14.98 2.03
N ALA A 297 -6.62 15.50 1.16
CA ALA A 297 -5.32 14.91 0.87
C ALA A 297 -4.30 15.96 0.40
N VAL A 298 -3.02 15.65 0.57
CA VAL A 298 -1.89 16.39 -0.02
C VAL A 298 -1.04 15.42 -0.81
N VAL A 299 -0.82 15.73 -2.08
CA VAL A 299 -0.12 14.87 -3.04
C VAL A 299 0.90 15.71 -3.78
N TRP A 300 2.01 15.09 -4.16
CA TRP A 300 3.04 15.73 -4.96
C TRP A 300 3.27 14.97 -6.27
N THR A 301 3.79 15.68 -7.27
CA THR A 301 4.12 15.10 -8.58
C THR A 301 5.45 15.60 -9.14
N SER A 302 6.13 14.74 -9.89
CA SER A 302 7.28 15.10 -10.71
C SER A 302 6.90 15.83 -12.00
N ASP A 303 5.63 15.86 -12.38
CA ASP A 303 5.10 16.65 -13.51
C ASP A 303 3.96 17.56 -13.04
N PRO A 304 4.25 18.84 -12.69
CA PRO A 304 3.24 19.80 -12.24
C PRO A 304 2.31 20.27 -13.37
N THR A 305 2.57 19.92 -14.63
CA THR A 305 1.77 20.37 -15.78
C THR A 305 0.56 19.48 -16.03
N THR A 306 0.51 18.31 -15.41
CA THR A 306 -0.56 17.33 -15.58
C THR A 306 -1.48 17.28 -14.36
N PRO A 307 -2.82 17.37 -14.54
CA PRO A 307 -3.76 17.20 -13.43
C PRO A 307 -3.70 15.79 -12.81
N ILE A 308 -3.95 15.70 -11.51
CA ILE A 308 -4.00 14.47 -10.73
C ILE A 308 -5.45 14.17 -10.32
N GLN A 309 -5.93 12.97 -10.65
CA GLN A 309 -7.22 12.45 -10.22
C GLN A 309 -7.06 11.71 -8.90
N TRP A 310 -7.73 12.18 -7.85
CA TRP A 310 -7.92 11.42 -6.61
C TRP A 310 -9.16 10.53 -6.75
N PHE A 311 -9.06 9.27 -6.37
CA PHE A 311 -10.16 8.31 -6.37
C PHE A 311 -10.12 7.40 -5.13
N ALA A 312 -11.30 6.95 -4.73
CA ALA A 312 -11.48 5.87 -3.75
C ALA A 312 -11.35 4.51 -4.45
N VAL A 313 -10.75 3.53 -3.76
CA VAL A 313 -10.56 2.16 -4.24
C VAL A 313 -11.63 1.28 -3.61
N ASP A 314 -12.79 1.14 -4.25
CA ASP A 314 -13.88 0.34 -3.73
C ASP A 314 -13.65 -1.14 -4.09
N VAL A 315 -13.76 -2.05 -3.11
CA VAL A 315 -13.49 -3.48 -3.27
C VAL A 315 -14.78 -4.28 -3.11
N ASP A 316 -15.06 -5.16 -4.07
CA ASP A 316 -16.18 -6.08 -3.97
C ASP A 316 -15.90 -7.14 -2.87
N PRO A 317 -16.78 -7.26 -1.86
CA PRO A 317 -16.54 -8.10 -0.68
C PRO A 317 -16.48 -9.61 -0.98
N CYS A 318 -16.92 -10.06 -2.14
CA CYS A 318 -16.92 -11.49 -2.49
C CYS A 318 -15.81 -11.87 -3.48
N THR A 319 -15.56 -11.02 -4.46
CA THR A 319 -14.62 -11.30 -5.56
C THR A 319 -13.28 -10.60 -5.38
N GLY A 320 -13.19 -9.60 -4.51
CA GLY A 320 -12.02 -8.73 -4.38
C GLY A 320 -11.83 -7.81 -5.59
N SER A 321 -12.81 -7.73 -6.50
CA SER A 321 -12.71 -6.89 -7.68
C SER A 321 -12.68 -5.43 -7.27
N VAL A 322 -11.68 -4.71 -7.80
CA VAL A 322 -11.46 -3.30 -7.50
C VAL A 322 -12.20 -2.43 -8.51
N THR A 323 -12.93 -1.43 -8.01
CA THR A 323 -13.51 -0.35 -8.80
C THR A 323 -13.02 1.00 -8.30
N GLU A 324 -12.78 1.92 -9.22
CA GLU A 324 -12.31 3.25 -8.88
C GLU A 324 -13.46 4.24 -8.92
N ARG A 325 -13.63 4.98 -7.82
CA ARG A 325 -14.61 6.04 -7.72
C ARG A 325 -13.91 7.38 -7.61
N ASN A 326 -13.96 8.14 -8.71
CA ASN A 326 -13.35 9.47 -8.78
C ASN A 326 -13.94 10.39 -7.72
N LEU A 327 -13.07 11.03 -6.94
CA LEU A 327 -13.45 12.02 -5.94
C LEU A 327 -13.26 13.42 -6.51
N VAL A 328 -12.02 13.83 -6.77
CA VAL A 328 -11.69 15.18 -7.23
C VAL A 328 -10.49 15.15 -8.18
N LEU A 329 -10.55 15.99 -9.21
CA LEU A 329 -9.43 16.27 -10.12
C LEU A 329 -8.79 17.59 -9.70
N GLN A 330 -7.47 17.62 -9.52
CA GLN A 330 -6.75 18.80 -9.08
C GLN A 330 -5.55 19.08 -9.98
N GLN A 331 -5.33 20.36 -10.32
CA GLN A 331 -4.09 20.80 -10.94
C GLN A 331 -3.03 21.05 -9.84
N PRO A 332 -1.85 20.44 -9.95
CA PRO A 332 -0.73 20.76 -9.07
C PRO A 332 -0.26 22.22 -9.23
N THR A 333 0.31 22.79 -8.18
CA THR A 333 0.96 24.10 -8.23
C THR A 333 2.16 24.07 -9.18
N THR A 334 2.19 25.00 -10.13
CA THR A 334 3.36 25.20 -11.01
C THR A 334 4.37 26.19 -10.43
N VAL A 335 3.96 26.94 -9.41
CA VAL A 335 4.81 27.83 -8.61
C VAL A 335 5.24 27.16 -7.31
N ALA A 336 6.32 27.67 -6.70
CA ALA A 336 6.84 27.15 -5.44
C ALA A 336 5.75 27.14 -4.33
N PRO A 337 5.57 26.02 -3.60
CA PRO A 337 6.22 24.73 -3.82
C PRO A 337 5.67 24.00 -5.05
N THR A 338 6.51 23.80 -6.07
CA THR A 338 6.08 23.25 -7.37
C THR A 338 5.82 21.75 -7.28
N GLY A 339 4.72 21.30 -7.89
CA GLY A 339 4.31 19.90 -7.92
C GLY A 339 3.30 19.52 -6.84
N ARG A 340 2.90 20.45 -5.95
CA ARG A 340 1.98 20.15 -4.85
C ARG A 340 0.52 20.28 -5.29
N ALA A 341 -0.29 19.27 -5.00
CA ALA A 341 -1.73 19.28 -5.15
C ALA A 341 -2.40 19.14 -3.77
N VAL A 342 -3.31 20.05 -3.46
CA VAL A 342 -4.09 20.03 -2.22
C VAL A 342 -5.54 19.73 -2.56
N TYR A 343 -6.09 18.72 -1.91
CA TYR A 343 -7.48 18.33 -2.05
C TYR A 343 -8.24 18.68 -0.78
N ARG A 344 -9.39 19.34 -0.94
CA ARG A 344 -10.32 19.72 0.11
C ARG A 344 -11.73 19.49 -0.41
N LEU A 345 -12.42 18.48 0.11
CA LEU A 345 -13.81 18.21 -0.29
C LEU A 345 -14.81 19.05 0.50
N GLY A 346 -14.38 19.73 1.57
CA GLY A 346 -15.28 20.42 2.49
C GLY A 346 -16.36 19.47 2.99
N THR A 347 -17.61 19.83 2.77
CA THR A 347 -18.80 19.03 3.16
C THR A 347 -19.24 18.01 2.11
N THR A 348 -18.50 17.87 1.01
CA THR A 348 -18.86 16.92 -0.06
C THR A 348 -18.77 15.49 0.45
N ASN A 349 -19.86 14.75 0.32
CA ASN A 349 -19.91 13.37 0.77
C ASN A 349 -19.08 12.45 -0.15
N ALA A 350 -18.00 11.89 0.39
CA ALA A 350 -17.14 10.93 -0.29
C ALA A 350 -17.57 9.47 -0.08
N SER A 351 -18.71 9.20 0.55
CA SER A 351 -19.16 7.84 0.88
C SER A 351 -19.36 6.93 -0.34
N PRO A 352 -19.23 5.60 -0.17
CA PRO A 352 -18.81 4.92 1.06
C PRO A 352 -17.33 5.13 1.39
N ALA A 353 -16.94 4.92 2.64
CA ALA A 353 -15.54 4.94 3.02
C ALA A 353 -14.79 3.75 2.41
N THR A 354 -13.57 3.96 1.95
CA THR A 354 -12.71 2.89 1.41
C THR A 354 -11.53 2.62 2.34
N ARG A 355 -10.91 1.44 2.23
CA ARG A 355 -9.66 1.08 2.90
C ARG A 355 -8.45 1.79 2.28
N GLN A 356 -8.49 2.05 0.99
CA GLN A 356 -7.36 2.55 0.21
C GLN A 356 -7.80 3.68 -0.73
N VAL A 357 -6.94 4.66 -0.90
CA VAL A 357 -7.12 5.71 -1.91
C VAL A 357 -6.05 5.60 -2.97
N GLY A 358 -6.37 6.09 -4.16
CA GLY A 358 -5.45 6.16 -5.28
C GLY A 358 -5.41 7.54 -5.90
N PHE A 359 -4.26 7.85 -6.51
CA PHE A 359 -4.02 9.06 -7.27
C PHE A 359 -3.50 8.66 -8.65
N ARG A 360 -3.99 9.31 -9.71
CA ARG A 360 -3.54 9.04 -11.08
C ARG A 360 -3.37 10.31 -11.89
N LEU A 361 -2.23 10.42 -12.59
CA LEU A 361 -1.99 11.49 -13.55
C LEU A 361 -2.84 11.31 -14.81
N ARG A 362 -3.38 12.41 -15.34
CA ARG A 362 -4.18 12.40 -16.58
C ARG A 362 -3.38 12.02 -17.84
N THR A 363 -2.06 12.09 -17.80
CA THR A 363 -1.16 11.58 -18.86
C THR A 363 -1.17 10.06 -18.97
N GLY A 364 -1.72 9.36 -17.97
CA GLY A 364 -1.77 7.90 -17.92
C GLY A 364 -0.63 7.29 -17.11
N THR A 365 -0.53 5.97 -17.16
CA THR A 365 0.46 5.19 -16.41
C THR A 365 1.45 4.50 -17.34
N SER A 366 2.63 4.18 -16.82
CA SER A 366 3.64 3.41 -17.55
C SER A 366 4.49 2.58 -16.59
N LEU A 367 4.63 1.29 -16.86
CA LEU A 367 5.54 0.43 -16.11
C LEU A 367 7.00 0.77 -16.46
N THR A 368 7.82 1.04 -15.45
CA THR A 368 9.23 1.36 -15.60
C THR A 368 10.10 0.09 -15.59
N SER A 369 11.39 0.23 -15.94
CA SER A 369 12.33 -0.90 -15.85
C SER A 369 12.59 -1.33 -14.40
N ASN A 370 12.32 -0.45 -13.43
CA ASN A 370 12.37 -0.74 -12.00
C ASN A 370 11.11 -1.44 -11.47
N ASN A 371 10.18 -1.86 -12.33
CA ASN A 371 8.92 -2.48 -11.94
C ASN A 371 8.03 -1.57 -11.05
N ILE A 372 8.14 -0.26 -11.22
CA ILE A 372 7.22 0.73 -10.63
C ILE A 372 6.24 1.17 -11.71
N THR A 373 4.95 1.19 -11.40
CA THR A 373 3.96 1.77 -12.31
C THR A 373 3.91 3.27 -12.10
N ALA A 374 4.63 4.03 -12.93
CA ALA A 374 4.60 5.48 -12.90
C ALA A 374 3.20 6.00 -13.30
N GLY A 375 2.86 7.19 -12.85
CA GLY A 375 1.58 7.86 -13.13
C GLY A 375 0.47 7.50 -12.14
N GLN A 376 0.73 6.62 -11.18
CA GLN A 376 -0.21 6.25 -10.12
C GLN A 376 0.47 6.16 -8.76
N TYR A 377 -0.32 6.32 -7.70
CA TYR A 377 0.08 6.08 -6.32
C TYR A 377 -1.13 5.58 -5.53
N PHE A 378 -0.95 4.55 -4.71
CA PHE A 378 -1.97 4.00 -3.81
C PHE A 378 -1.47 4.01 -2.38
N GLN A 379 -2.38 4.14 -1.42
CA GLN A 379 -2.05 3.91 -0.02
C GLN A 379 -3.27 3.52 0.79
N PRO A 380 -3.09 2.83 1.94
CA PRO A 380 -4.09 2.74 2.98
C PRO A 380 -4.51 4.12 3.48
N ILE A 381 -5.72 4.20 4.03
CA ILE A 381 -6.16 5.36 4.80
C ILE A 381 -5.67 5.19 6.25
N PHE A 382 -4.76 6.07 6.66
CA PHE A 382 -4.19 6.06 8.01
C PHE A 382 -5.07 6.77 9.03
N GLU A 383 -6.01 7.60 8.59
CA GLU A 383 -6.89 8.36 9.46
C GLU A 383 -8.31 8.46 8.92
N TYR A 384 -9.25 7.95 9.71
CA TYR A 384 -10.68 8.19 9.54
C TYR A 384 -11.16 9.17 10.61
N THR A 385 -11.87 10.21 10.19
CA THR A 385 -12.49 11.16 11.12
C THR A 385 -13.96 10.79 11.30
N PHE A 386 -14.32 10.35 12.50
CA PHE A 386 -15.72 10.12 12.88
C PHE A 386 -16.42 11.46 13.16
N PRO A 387 -17.75 11.56 13.00
CA PRO A 387 -18.47 12.79 13.29
C PRO A 387 -18.35 13.23 14.74
N GLU A 388 -18.17 14.53 14.93
CA GLU A 388 -18.03 15.15 16.24
C GLU A 388 -19.37 15.70 16.74
N LEU A 389 -19.53 15.76 18.07
CA LEU A 389 -20.69 16.37 18.69
C LEU A 389 -20.70 17.89 18.43
N THR A 390 -21.85 18.41 18.03
CA THR A 390 -22.10 19.86 17.97
C THR A 390 -22.57 20.44 19.31
N ALA A 391 -22.91 19.59 20.29
CA ALA A 391 -23.35 19.98 21.62
C ALA A 391 -22.58 19.23 22.72
N PHE A 392 -21.77 19.96 23.49
CA PHE A 392 -20.93 19.40 24.54
C PHE A 392 -21.72 19.02 25.80
N GLY A 393 -21.25 18.01 26.53
CA GLY A 393 -21.91 17.49 27.74
C GLY A 393 -23.04 16.49 27.46
N THR A 394 -23.24 16.10 26.21
CA THR A 394 -24.13 15.01 25.80
C THR A 394 -23.34 13.71 25.56
N PRO A 395 -23.98 12.52 25.56
CA PRO A 395 -23.35 11.29 25.12
C PRO A 395 -22.65 11.44 23.76
N VAL A 396 -21.35 11.16 23.69
CA VAL A 396 -20.61 11.07 22.42
C VAL A 396 -21.14 9.94 21.53
N PHE A 397 -21.06 10.13 20.23
CA PHE A 397 -21.52 9.11 19.29
C PHE A 397 -20.64 7.86 19.37
N PRO A 398 -21.21 6.64 19.41
CA PRO A 398 -20.41 5.45 19.15
C PRO A 398 -19.86 5.52 17.73
N ASN A 399 -18.64 5.00 17.55
CA ASN A 399 -17.98 4.92 16.25
C ASN A 399 -18.82 4.02 15.32
N LEU A 400 -19.39 4.58 14.27
CA LEU A 400 -20.18 3.83 13.30
C LEU A 400 -19.29 3.17 12.26
N PHE A 401 -19.00 1.88 12.45
CA PHE A 401 -18.20 1.08 11.52
C PHE A 401 -19.02 0.50 10.35
N ASP A 402 -20.36 0.64 10.38
CA ASP A 402 -21.26 0.18 9.32
C ASP A 402 -21.08 0.95 8.00
N VAL A 403 -20.71 2.23 8.08
CA VAL A 403 -20.39 3.10 6.93
C VAL A 403 -19.02 2.82 6.30
N ILE A 404 -18.29 1.83 6.82
CA ILE A 404 -17.00 1.36 6.31
C ILE A 404 -17.19 -0.06 5.73
N PRO A 405 -17.52 -0.21 4.43
CA PRO A 405 -17.95 -1.48 3.85
C PRO A 405 -16.93 -2.62 4.00
N TYR A 406 -15.64 -2.32 3.95
CA TYR A 406 -14.64 -3.38 4.09
C TYR A 406 -14.60 -4.01 5.49
N LEU A 407 -15.14 -3.32 6.51
CA LEU A 407 -15.35 -3.85 7.86
C LEU A 407 -16.72 -4.51 7.99
N SER A 408 -17.77 -3.90 7.41
CA SER A 408 -19.16 -4.36 7.58
C SER A 408 -19.59 -5.47 6.61
N GLN A 409 -18.91 -5.60 5.47
CA GLN A 409 -19.25 -6.54 4.39
C GLN A 409 -18.09 -7.48 4.05
N GLY A 410 -16.85 -7.02 4.20
CA GLY A 410 -15.65 -7.79 3.90
C GLY A 410 -14.79 -7.18 2.78
N SER A 411 -13.65 -7.81 2.50
CA SER A 411 -12.64 -7.31 1.55
C SER A 411 -12.32 -8.28 0.41
N GLY A 412 -13.18 -9.26 0.15
CA GLY A 412 -12.93 -10.28 -0.86
C GLY A 412 -11.90 -11.31 -0.41
N PRO A 413 -11.25 -12.02 -1.36
CA PRO A 413 -10.27 -13.04 -1.07
C PRO A 413 -9.10 -12.52 -0.25
N TYR A 414 -8.73 -13.27 0.79
CA TYR A 414 -7.56 -13.02 1.61
C TYR A 414 -6.29 -13.20 0.79
N ILE A 415 -5.47 -12.15 0.77
CA ILE A 415 -4.14 -12.13 0.20
C ILE A 415 -3.19 -11.79 1.35
N PRO A 416 -2.19 -12.66 1.65
CA PRO A 416 -1.16 -12.35 2.64
C PRO A 416 -0.44 -11.05 2.31
N GLY A 417 -0.14 -10.24 3.33
CA GLY A 417 0.61 -8.99 3.15
C GLY A 417 2.11 -9.21 3.00
N SER A 418 2.63 -10.37 3.40
CA SER A 418 4.03 -10.76 3.14
C SER A 418 4.23 -11.23 1.70
N PHE A 419 5.12 -10.58 0.95
CA PHE A 419 5.44 -10.90 -0.46
C PHE A 419 5.89 -12.35 -0.71
N GLU A 420 6.44 -13.02 0.29
CA GLU A 420 6.96 -14.39 0.17
C GLU A 420 5.90 -15.46 0.46
N VAL A 421 4.72 -15.08 0.97
CA VAL A 421 3.68 -16.01 1.38
C VAL A 421 2.61 -16.08 0.29
N PRO A 422 2.48 -17.21 -0.43
CA PRO A 422 1.42 -17.34 -1.43
C PRO A 422 0.05 -17.36 -0.76
N PRO A 423 -1.02 -16.90 -1.44
CA PRO A 423 -2.38 -17.04 -0.95
C PRO A 423 -2.72 -18.52 -0.63
N PRO A 424 -3.61 -18.77 0.34
CA PRO A 424 -4.05 -20.12 0.66
C PRO A 424 -4.62 -20.85 -0.56
N ALA A 425 -4.31 -22.15 -0.71
CA ALA A 425 -4.78 -22.94 -1.84
C ALA A 425 -6.31 -23.08 -1.90
N SER A 426 -6.97 -23.00 -0.75
CA SER A 426 -8.41 -22.80 -0.66
C SER A 426 -8.67 -21.34 -0.35
N GLU A 427 -9.36 -20.66 -1.26
CA GLU A 427 -9.73 -19.25 -1.12
C GLU A 427 -10.47 -19.02 0.20
N VAL A 428 -9.95 -18.09 1.00
CA VAL A 428 -10.56 -17.64 2.25
C VAL A 428 -11.06 -16.22 2.00
N ILE A 429 -12.33 -15.94 2.31
CA ILE A 429 -12.89 -14.59 2.13
C ILE A 429 -12.77 -13.81 3.44
N VAL A 430 -12.24 -12.59 3.36
CA VAL A 430 -12.29 -11.61 4.44
C VAL A 430 -13.73 -11.12 4.56
N GLY A 431 -14.44 -11.58 5.58
CA GLY A 431 -15.84 -11.22 5.83
C GLY A 431 -16.04 -10.04 6.78
N GLN A 432 -17.28 -9.86 7.25
CA GLN A 432 -17.63 -8.90 8.30
C GLN A 432 -16.85 -9.17 9.60
N LEU A 433 -16.48 -8.12 10.33
CA LEU A 433 -15.84 -8.24 11.64
C LEU A 433 -16.70 -9.05 12.63
N SER A 434 -16.07 -10.00 13.33
CA SER A 434 -16.75 -10.81 14.37
C SER A 434 -15.86 -11.03 15.61
N PRO A 435 -16.26 -10.58 16.81
CA PRO A 435 -17.51 -9.87 17.11
C PRO A 435 -17.59 -8.48 16.46
N TRP A 436 -18.81 -7.99 16.23
CA TRP A 436 -19.03 -6.67 15.62
C TRP A 436 -18.74 -5.55 16.63
N PRO A 437 -17.94 -4.52 16.27
CA PRO A 437 -17.62 -3.39 17.15
C PRO A 437 -18.74 -2.35 17.20
N GLY A 438 -20.01 -2.74 17.32
CA GLY A 438 -21.15 -1.83 17.38
C GLY A 438 -22.38 -2.46 18.01
N ALA A 439 -23.46 -1.68 18.18
CA ALA A 439 -24.69 -2.14 18.86
C ALA A 439 -25.32 -3.36 18.19
N SER A 440 -25.36 -3.37 16.85
CA SER A 440 -25.88 -4.47 16.05
C SER A 440 -25.05 -4.64 14.79
N ALA A 441 -24.68 -5.89 14.48
CA ALA A 441 -23.99 -6.21 13.25
C ALA A 441 -24.91 -5.92 12.04
N PRO A 442 -24.43 -5.22 11.00
CA PRO A 442 -25.13 -5.11 9.73
C PRO A 442 -25.35 -6.48 9.09
N ALA A 443 -26.22 -6.55 8.08
CA ALA A 443 -26.39 -7.77 7.29
C ALA A 443 -25.06 -8.17 6.62
N THR A 444 -24.71 -9.44 6.73
CA THR A 444 -23.50 -9.98 6.08
C THR A 444 -23.70 -10.15 4.58
N THR A 445 -22.63 -9.95 3.81
CA THR A 445 -22.64 -10.28 2.39
C THR A 445 -22.57 -11.79 2.21
N SER A 446 -23.53 -12.34 1.45
CA SER A 446 -23.51 -13.75 1.06
C SER A 446 -22.71 -13.91 -0.23
N CYS A 447 -21.56 -14.57 -0.14
CA CYS A 447 -20.73 -14.87 -1.29
C CYS A 447 -21.02 -16.28 -1.80
N ALA A 448 -21.21 -16.41 -3.12
CA ALA A 448 -21.40 -17.71 -3.74
C ALA A 448 -20.14 -18.60 -3.50
N PRO A 449 -20.31 -19.91 -3.23
CA PRO A 449 -19.18 -20.82 -3.14
C PRO A 449 -18.41 -20.79 -4.47
N ARG A 450 -17.13 -20.42 -4.43
CA ARG A 450 -16.27 -20.42 -5.61
C ARG A 450 -15.61 -21.80 -5.75
N PRO A 451 -15.50 -22.38 -6.96
CA PRO A 451 -14.92 -23.70 -7.13
C PRO A 451 -13.48 -23.72 -6.63
N THR A 452 -13.15 -24.70 -5.80
CA THR A 452 -11.79 -24.92 -5.28
C THR A 452 -10.87 -25.19 -6.48
N SER A 453 -10.03 -24.22 -6.84
CA SER A 453 -8.95 -24.48 -7.80
C SER A 453 -7.94 -25.39 -7.10
N THR A 454 -7.84 -26.65 -7.51
CA THR A 454 -6.73 -27.53 -7.13
C THR A 454 -5.43 -26.92 -7.64
N ILE A 455 -4.75 -26.15 -6.79
CA ILE A 455 -3.36 -25.76 -7.02
C ILE A 455 -2.52 -27.05 -6.94
N ALA A 456 -1.84 -27.39 -8.03
CA ALA A 456 -0.84 -28.45 -8.02
C ALA A 456 0.26 -28.08 -6.99
N PRO A 457 0.76 -29.04 -6.20
CA PRO A 457 1.65 -28.73 -5.08
C PRO A 457 2.89 -27.95 -5.55
N PRO A 458 3.44 -27.05 -4.73
CA PRO A 458 4.71 -26.41 -5.05
C PRO A 458 5.77 -27.50 -5.18
N SER A 459 6.52 -27.50 -6.28
CA SER A 459 7.72 -28.34 -6.37
C SER A 459 8.64 -27.93 -5.22
N THR A 460 8.98 -28.89 -4.37
CA THR A 460 9.89 -28.74 -3.24
C THR A 460 11.20 -28.11 -3.68
N LEU A 461 11.51 -26.92 -3.15
CA LEU A 461 12.85 -26.35 -3.20
C LEU A 461 13.74 -27.25 -2.33
N THR A 462 14.52 -28.10 -2.99
CA THR A 462 15.61 -28.83 -2.36
C THR A 462 16.71 -27.82 -2.04
N THR A 463 17.05 -27.74 -0.75
CA THR A 463 18.19 -27.02 -0.22
C THR A 463 19.48 -27.62 -0.78
N THR A 464 20.11 -26.95 -1.75
CA THR A 464 21.51 -27.21 -2.10
C THR A 464 22.37 -26.13 -1.50
N THR A 465 23.14 -26.54 -0.49
CA THR A 465 24.27 -25.85 0.12
C THR A 465 25.14 -25.13 -0.92
N SER A 466 25.51 -23.90 -0.59
CA SER A 466 26.43 -23.06 -1.36
C SER A 466 27.84 -23.68 -1.41
N ALA A 467 28.38 -23.76 -2.62
CA ALA A 467 29.80 -23.84 -2.91
C ALA A 467 30.18 -22.61 -3.76
N PRO A 468 31.42 -22.10 -3.65
CA PRO A 468 31.74 -20.71 -3.96
C PRO A 468 31.85 -20.41 -5.45
N ALA A 469 31.73 -19.12 -5.74
CA ALA A 469 31.71 -18.46 -7.05
C ALA A 469 32.64 -19.03 -8.13
N THR A 470 32.13 -19.13 -9.37
CA THR A 470 32.88 -18.76 -10.58
C THR A 470 31.98 -18.65 -11.83
N THR A 471 32.22 -17.55 -12.58
CA THR A 471 31.98 -17.31 -14.02
C THR A 471 30.55 -17.31 -14.61
N THR A 472 30.12 -16.11 -15.01
CA THR A 472 29.24 -15.75 -16.15
C THR A 472 28.44 -16.88 -16.82
N SER A 473 27.13 -16.93 -16.56
CA SER A 473 26.19 -17.69 -17.39
C SER A 473 25.02 -16.81 -17.81
N VAL A 474 24.95 -16.49 -19.10
CA VAL A 474 23.77 -15.90 -19.74
C VAL A 474 22.61 -16.90 -19.57
N VAL A 475 21.53 -16.50 -18.91
CA VAL A 475 20.32 -17.34 -18.83
C VAL A 475 19.83 -17.57 -20.27
N PRO A 476 19.76 -18.83 -20.76
CA PRO A 476 19.32 -19.09 -22.12
C PRO A 476 17.87 -18.65 -22.31
N LYS A 477 17.62 -17.80 -23.31
CA LYS A 477 16.27 -17.41 -23.72
C LYS A 477 15.49 -18.64 -24.16
N ASP A 478 14.22 -18.71 -23.79
CA ASP A 478 13.34 -19.75 -24.32
C ASP A 478 13.01 -19.49 -25.80
N THR A 479 12.63 -20.54 -26.52
CA THR A 479 12.32 -20.49 -27.95
C THR A 479 10.82 -20.60 -28.15
N ILE A 480 10.26 -19.62 -28.87
CA ILE A 480 8.82 -19.55 -29.16
C ILE A 480 8.55 -20.00 -30.58
N THR A 481 7.65 -20.98 -30.73
CA THR A 481 7.17 -21.46 -32.04
C THR A 481 5.73 -21.01 -32.22
N ILE A 482 5.50 -20.09 -33.16
CA ILE A 482 4.13 -19.68 -33.53
C ILE A 482 3.52 -20.75 -34.42
N ILE A 483 2.42 -21.34 -33.97
CA ILE A 483 1.71 -22.44 -34.61
C ILE A 483 0.70 -21.89 -35.63
N SER A 484 0.00 -20.80 -35.29
CA SER A 484 -0.90 -20.12 -36.22
C SER A 484 -0.99 -18.62 -35.90
N ALA A 485 -1.21 -17.81 -36.93
CA ALA A 485 -1.58 -16.40 -36.83
C ALA A 485 -2.49 -16.07 -38.02
N SER A 486 -3.76 -15.77 -37.75
CA SER A 486 -4.78 -15.54 -38.77
C SER A 486 -5.71 -14.40 -38.38
N GLN A 487 -6.37 -13.79 -39.37
CA GLN A 487 -7.42 -12.80 -39.11
C GLN A 487 -8.69 -13.08 -39.91
N SER A 488 -9.85 -12.74 -39.33
CA SER A 488 -11.14 -12.80 -40.01
C SER A 488 -11.92 -11.49 -39.80
N SER A 489 -12.82 -11.18 -40.72
CA SER A 489 -13.73 -10.03 -40.62
C SER A 489 -15.16 -10.52 -40.69
N THR A 490 -15.93 -10.31 -39.61
CA THR A 490 -17.34 -10.68 -39.55
C THR A 490 -18.14 -9.47 -39.09
N ARG A 491 -19.10 -9.02 -39.91
CA ARG A 491 -19.97 -7.85 -39.62
C ARG A 491 -19.18 -6.59 -39.20
N GLY A 492 -18.03 -6.34 -39.83
CA GLY A 492 -17.21 -5.15 -39.56
C GLY A 492 -16.29 -5.23 -38.34
N VAL A 493 -16.35 -6.33 -37.57
CA VAL A 493 -15.38 -6.62 -36.51
C VAL A 493 -14.27 -7.50 -37.08
N ILE A 494 -13.02 -7.06 -36.94
CA ILE A 494 -11.85 -7.83 -37.33
C ILE A 494 -11.33 -8.54 -36.09
N THR A 495 -11.16 -9.86 -36.17
CA THR A 495 -10.60 -10.67 -35.08
C THR A 495 -9.26 -11.26 -35.51
N VAL A 496 -8.23 -11.04 -34.72
CA VAL A 496 -6.91 -11.65 -34.89
C VAL A 496 -6.77 -12.79 -33.89
N THR A 497 -6.43 -13.97 -34.38
CA THR A 497 -6.23 -15.18 -33.58
C THR A 497 -4.82 -15.70 -33.81
N ALA A 498 -4.09 -15.99 -32.73
CA ALA A 498 -2.81 -16.66 -32.82
C ALA A 498 -2.66 -17.77 -31.78
N SER A 499 -1.85 -18.76 -32.11
CA SER A 499 -1.41 -19.80 -31.19
C SER A 499 0.09 -20.06 -31.28
N ALA A 500 0.71 -20.42 -30.16
CA ALA A 500 2.15 -20.67 -30.06
C ALA A 500 2.49 -21.70 -28.99
N SER A 501 3.72 -22.20 -29.01
CA SER A 501 4.32 -23.01 -27.94
C SER A 501 5.68 -22.45 -27.54
N SER A 502 6.11 -22.73 -26.31
CA SER A 502 7.47 -22.47 -25.84
C SER A 502 8.15 -23.79 -25.51
N ASN A 503 9.46 -23.88 -25.73
CA ASN A 503 10.27 -24.98 -25.23
C ASN A 503 10.48 -24.90 -23.69
N ASN A 504 10.09 -23.80 -23.05
CA ASN A 504 10.03 -23.68 -21.60
C ASN A 504 8.60 -23.97 -21.10
N PRO A 505 8.40 -25.06 -20.33
CA PRO A 505 7.07 -25.44 -19.84
C PRO A 505 6.46 -24.41 -18.88
N ASN A 506 7.26 -23.51 -18.31
CA ASN A 506 6.82 -22.46 -17.38
C ASN A 506 6.63 -21.10 -18.06
N ALA A 507 6.77 -21.00 -19.38
CA ALA A 507 6.64 -19.73 -20.09
C ALA A 507 5.25 -19.11 -19.90
N LEU A 508 5.20 -17.79 -19.70
CA LEU A 508 4.00 -16.99 -19.89
C LEU A 508 4.18 -16.19 -21.17
N LEU A 509 3.28 -16.41 -22.12
CA LEU A 509 3.35 -15.78 -23.43
C LEU A 509 2.37 -14.61 -23.51
N SER A 510 2.82 -13.54 -24.16
CA SER A 510 2.01 -12.38 -24.50
C SER A 510 2.06 -12.14 -26.00
N MET A 511 0.94 -11.73 -26.58
CA MET A 511 0.78 -11.47 -28.00
C MET A 511 0.58 -9.98 -28.23
N ALA A 512 1.35 -9.41 -29.14
CA ALA A 512 1.16 -8.07 -29.69
C ALA A 512 0.79 -8.17 -31.17
N VAL A 513 -0.03 -7.24 -31.66
CA VAL A 513 -0.44 -7.15 -33.08
C VAL A 513 0.06 -5.84 -33.66
N ALA A 514 0.83 -5.91 -34.75
CA ALA A 514 1.23 -4.74 -35.50
C ALA A 514 0.21 -4.41 -36.59
N GLY A 515 0.12 -3.14 -36.99
CA GLY A 515 -0.79 -2.65 -38.02
C GLY A 515 -1.06 -1.15 -37.87
N SER A 516 -2.03 -0.62 -38.62
CA SER A 516 -2.44 0.79 -38.52
C SER A 516 -2.99 1.18 -37.15
N ASN A 517 -3.48 0.19 -36.39
CA ASN A 517 -3.87 0.32 -34.99
C ASN A 517 -3.25 -0.85 -34.20
N PRO A 518 -2.03 -0.70 -33.68
CA PRO A 518 -1.35 -1.79 -33.00
C PRO A 518 -2.02 -2.11 -31.66
N ILE A 519 -1.93 -3.36 -31.23
CA ILE A 519 -2.31 -3.82 -29.90
C ILE A 519 -1.04 -4.20 -29.13
N SER A 520 -0.88 -3.61 -27.95
CA SER A 520 0.21 -3.91 -27.02
C SER A 520 0.13 -5.35 -26.52
N ALA A 521 1.23 -5.82 -25.93
CA ALA A 521 1.36 -7.19 -25.42
C ALA A 521 0.19 -7.58 -24.51
N THR A 522 -0.61 -8.56 -24.95
CA THR A 522 -1.78 -9.07 -24.23
C THR A 522 -1.52 -10.54 -23.87
N ALA A 523 -1.75 -10.90 -22.61
CA ALA A 523 -1.48 -12.26 -22.13
C ALA A 523 -2.26 -13.33 -22.91
N MET A 524 -1.60 -14.41 -23.29
CA MET A 524 -2.21 -15.55 -23.95
C MET A 524 -2.69 -16.58 -22.92
N THR A 525 -3.76 -17.31 -23.24
CA THR A 525 -4.26 -18.39 -22.38
C THR A 525 -3.56 -19.69 -22.73
N LYS A 526 -3.03 -20.41 -21.73
CA LYS A 526 -2.36 -21.70 -21.90
C LYS A 526 -3.35 -22.86 -21.79
N SER A 527 -3.34 -23.77 -22.75
CA SER A 527 -4.05 -25.04 -22.72
C SER A 527 -3.11 -26.16 -23.19
N GLY A 528 -2.71 -27.03 -22.27
CA GLY A 528 -1.65 -28.02 -22.52
C GLY A 528 -0.30 -27.36 -22.84
N SER A 529 0.31 -27.71 -23.97
CA SER A 529 1.57 -27.12 -24.47
C SER A 529 1.38 -25.89 -25.36
N THR A 530 0.13 -25.49 -25.60
CA THR A 530 -0.21 -24.44 -26.57
C THR A 530 -0.81 -23.23 -25.86
N PHE A 531 -0.36 -22.04 -26.26
CA PHE A 531 -0.92 -20.76 -25.86
C PHE A 531 -1.78 -20.25 -27.00
N SER A 532 -2.95 -19.70 -26.70
CA SER A 532 -3.83 -19.10 -27.71
C SER A 532 -4.40 -17.77 -27.22
N LEU A 533 -4.58 -16.83 -28.14
CA LEU A 533 -5.31 -15.60 -27.90
C LEU A 533 -6.10 -15.20 -29.15
N SER A 534 -7.32 -14.70 -28.94
CA SER A 534 -8.20 -14.18 -29.98
C SER A 534 -8.71 -12.81 -29.53
N ILE A 535 -8.41 -11.76 -30.30
CA ILE A 535 -8.74 -10.37 -29.94
C ILE A 535 -9.37 -9.63 -31.11
N SER A 536 -10.35 -8.78 -30.81
CA SER A 536 -10.94 -7.86 -31.79
C SER A 536 -10.06 -6.63 -31.96
N VAL A 537 -9.79 -6.25 -33.21
CA VAL A 537 -8.94 -5.12 -33.59
C VAL A 537 -9.71 -4.12 -34.47
N LYS A 538 -9.34 -2.84 -34.39
CA LYS A 538 -10.00 -1.76 -35.14
C LYS A 538 -9.67 -1.76 -36.64
N SER A 539 -8.55 -2.36 -37.04
CA SER A 539 -8.09 -2.48 -38.42
C SER A 539 -7.30 -3.77 -38.61
N LYS A 540 -7.16 -4.24 -39.85
CA LYS A 540 -6.37 -5.45 -40.16
C LYS A 540 -4.94 -5.33 -39.59
N GLY A 541 -4.47 -6.40 -38.97
CA GLY A 541 -3.11 -6.51 -38.50
C GLY A 541 -2.16 -6.92 -39.64
N THR A 542 -0.90 -6.55 -39.52
CA THR A 542 0.19 -6.93 -40.44
C THR A 542 1.00 -8.11 -39.90
N SER A 543 1.27 -8.15 -38.60
CA SER A 543 2.02 -9.24 -37.96
C SER A 543 1.61 -9.46 -36.51
N VAL A 544 1.87 -10.66 -36.00
CA VAL A 544 1.77 -11.02 -34.58
C VAL A 544 3.18 -11.24 -34.04
N THR A 545 3.49 -10.61 -32.92
CA THR A 545 4.69 -10.87 -32.12
C THR A 545 4.28 -11.56 -30.83
N ILE A 546 4.88 -12.70 -30.52
CA ILE A 546 4.67 -13.42 -29.26
C ILE A 546 5.95 -13.40 -28.45
N THR A 547 5.86 -12.93 -27.21
CA THR A 547 7.00 -12.76 -26.30
C THR A 547 6.78 -13.53 -25.00
N SER A 548 7.83 -14.18 -24.53
CA SER A 548 7.89 -14.88 -23.26
C SER A 548 8.55 -14.03 -22.18
N GLN A 549 8.11 -14.22 -20.94
CA GLN A 549 8.76 -13.66 -19.76
C GLN A 549 10.24 -14.07 -19.61
N PHE A 550 10.66 -15.16 -20.25
CA PHE A 550 12.06 -15.63 -20.24
C PHE A 550 12.89 -15.08 -21.43
N GLY A 551 12.38 -14.08 -22.13
CA GLY A 551 13.11 -13.33 -23.15
C GLY A 551 13.06 -13.91 -24.56
N GLY A 552 12.43 -15.07 -24.77
CA GLY A 552 12.07 -15.58 -26.08
C GLY A 552 11.05 -14.70 -26.80
N SER A 553 11.24 -14.43 -28.08
CA SER A 553 10.30 -13.65 -28.89
C SER A 553 10.34 -14.07 -30.34
N THR A 554 9.16 -14.22 -30.96
CA THR A 554 9.01 -14.61 -32.36
C THR A 554 7.92 -13.76 -33.01
N THR A 555 8.13 -13.33 -34.24
CA THR A 555 7.16 -12.55 -35.02
C THR A 555 6.83 -13.24 -36.33
N VAL A 556 5.55 -13.31 -36.69
CA VAL A 556 5.09 -13.81 -37.99
C VAL A 556 4.07 -12.87 -38.62
N ALA A 557 4.04 -12.81 -39.96
CA ALA A 557 2.98 -12.13 -40.67
C ALA A 557 1.63 -12.85 -40.46
N ILE A 558 0.56 -12.08 -40.31
CA ILE A 558 -0.80 -12.62 -40.17
C ILE A 558 -1.28 -13.07 -41.55
N LYS A 559 -1.77 -14.32 -41.64
CA LYS A 559 -2.33 -14.87 -42.88
C LYS A 559 -3.83 -14.61 -43.01
#